data_AF-A0A5S4UFC2-F1
#
_entry.id   AF-A0A5S4UFC2-F1
#
_cell.length_a   1.000
_cell.length_b   1.000
_cell.length_c   1.000
_cell.angle_alpha   90.00
_cell.angle_beta   90.00
_cell.angle_gamma   90.00
#
_symmetry.space_group_name_H-M   'P 1'
#
loop_
_entity.id
_entity.type
_entity.pdbx_description
1 polymer ?
#
loop_
_entity_poly.entity_id
_entity_poly.type
_entity_poly.pdbx_seq_one_letter_code
_entity_poly.pdbx_strand_id
1 'polypeptide(L)' 'MAHQVNLKLTENIVLHKDIEIEVKKDGEKLGTALISKGNIEWLPAGNSVNKHRLSWAKFAELMEQQGKNTKVKK' A
#
# COMPACT_ATOMS: atom_id res chain seq x y z
N MET A 1 14.94 -10.81 10.04
CA MET A 1 14.32 -9.75 9.21
C MET A 1 12.84 -10.06 9.12
N ALA A 2 12.01 -9.38 9.89
CA ALA A 2 10.57 -9.65 9.94
C ALA A 2 9.83 -8.43 9.40
N HIS A 3 9.19 -8.58 8.25
CA HIS A 3 8.25 -7.60 7.74
C HIS A 3 6.88 -7.90 8.35
N GLN A 4 6.29 -6.93 9.05
CA GLN A 4 4.93 -7.06 9.58
C GLN A 4 4.00 -6.20 8.73
N VAL A 5 2.99 -6.85 8.14
CA VAL A 5 1.93 -6.19 7.36
C VAL A 5 0.63 -6.43 8.11
N ASN A 6 0.03 -5.36 8.63
CA ASN A 6 -1.26 -5.43 9.30
C ASN A 6 -2.35 -4.93 8.34
N LEU A 7 -3.36 -5.76 8.09
CA LEU A 7 -4.52 -5.42 7.27
C LEU A 7 -5.71 -5.18 8.19
N LYS A 8 -6.29 -3.97 8.17
CA LYS A 8 -7.52 -3.66 8.89
C LYS A 8 -8.66 -3.52 7.89
N LEU A 9 -9.55 -4.51 7.85
CA LEU A 9 -10.77 -4.47 7.03
C LEU A 9 -11.93 -4.03 7.92
N THR A 10 -12.64 -2.98 7.52
CA THR A 10 -13.92 -2.62 8.15
C THR A 10 -15.01 -3.29 7.32
N GLU A 11 -15.69 -4.28 7.90
CA GLU A 11 -16.77 -5.03 7.25
C GLU A 11 -17.90 -4.07 6.84
N ASN A 12 -17.92 -3.74 5.55
CA ASN A 12 -19.10 -3.49 4.71
C ASN A 12 -18.60 -2.92 3.38
N ILE A 13 -18.61 -3.77 2.35
CA ILE A 13 -18.23 -3.45 0.97
C ILE A 13 -19.29 -2.52 0.39
N VAL A 14 -19.28 -1.25 0.79
CA VAL A 14 -19.98 -0.16 0.10
C VAL A 14 -18.90 0.75 -0.45
N LEU A 15 -18.43 0.37 -1.64
CA LEU A 15 -17.92 1.17 -2.76
C LEU A 15 -17.00 2.42 -2.57
N HIS A 16 -16.75 2.92 -1.36
CA HIS A 16 -16.34 4.31 -1.13
C HIS A 16 -15.28 4.54 -0.05
N LYS A 17 -14.63 3.52 0.52
CA LYS A 17 -13.58 3.74 1.54
C LYS A 17 -12.30 2.95 1.30
N ASP A 18 -11.21 3.59 1.71
CA ASP A 18 -9.83 3.20 1.45
C ASP A 18 -9.37 2.14 2.46
N ILE A 19 -8.71 1.08 1.97
CA ILE A 19 -8.01 0.11 2.82
C ILE A 19 -6.69 0.77 3.23
N GLU A 20 -6.44 0.87 4.53
CA GLU A 20 -5.18 1.38 5.07
C GLU A 20 -4.26 0.22 5.47
N ILE A 21 -3.04 0.22 4.94
CA ILE A 21 -2.00 -0.74 5.27
C ILE A 21 -0.83 0.00 5.88
N GLU A 22 -0.61 -0.19 7.18
CA GLU A 22 0.59 0.32 7.83
C GLU A 22 1.77 -0.61 7.55
N VAL A 23 2.81 -0.05 6.91
CA VAL A 23 4.00 -0.79 6.53
C VAL A 23 5.13 -0.43 7.49
N LYS A 24 5.68 -1.46 8.14
CA LYS A 24 6.81 -1.34 9.05
C LYS A 24 8.00 -2.18 8.60
N LYS A 25 9.20 -1.70 8.91
CA LYS A 25 10.45 -2.46 8.80
C LYS A 25 11.18 -2.35 10.13
N ASP A 26 11.52 -3.50 10.70
CA ASP A 26 12.26 -3.59 11.95
C ASP A 26 11.64 -2.78 13.11
N GLY A 27 10.30 -2.74 13.16
CA GLY A 27 9.53 -2.01 14.18
C GLY A 27 9.22 -0.55 13.83
N GLU A 28 9.94 0.03 12.88
CA GLU A 28 9.76 1.43 12.45
C GLU A 28 8.75 1.54 11.31
N LYS A 29 7.89 2.57 11.38
CA LYS A 29 6.92 2.86 10.33
C LYS A 29 7.64 3.46 9.12
N LEU A 30 7.45 2.84 7.95
CA LEU A 30 7.88 3.40 6.67
C LEU A 30 6.82 4.34 6.09
N GLY A 31 5.54 3.99 6.28
CA GLY A 31 4.40 4.76 5.82
C GLY A 31 3.10 3.99 5.90
N THR A 32 2.03 4.60 5.40
CA THR A 32 0.72 3.99 5.24
C THR A 32 0.37 3.96 3.75
N ALA A 33 0.04 2.78 3.22
CA ALA A 33 -0.59 2.67 1.91
C ALA A 33 -2.10 2.80 2.05
N LEU A 34 -2.72 3.66 1.24
CA LEU A 34 -4.18 3.83 1.17
C LEU A 34 -4.65 3.28 -0.17
N ILE A 35 -5.54 2.31 -0.15
CA ILE A 35 -5.98 1.58 -1.35
C ILE A 35 -7.46 1.82 -1.56
N SER A 36 -7.80 2.40 -2.69
CA SER A 36 -9.16 2.73 -3.09
C SER A 36 -9.54 2.03 -4.40
N LYS A 37 -10.78 2.20 -4.85
CA LYS A 37 -11.18 1.72 -6.19
C LYS A 37 -10.42 2.38 -7.33
N GLY A 38 -10.07 3.65 -7.21
CA GLY A 38 -9.50 4.42 -8.32
C GLY A 38 -7.97 4.46 -8.35
N ASN A 39 -7.32 4.23 -7.21
CA ASN A 39 -5.91 4.54 -7.03
C ASN A 39 -5.35 3.87 -5.77
N ILE A 40 -4.02 3.81 -5.73
CA ILE A 40 -3.23 3.55 -4.54
C ILE A 40 -2.44 4.79 -4.17
N GLU A 41 -2.33 5.05 -2.88
CA GLU A 41 -1.62 6.20 -2.34
C GLU A 41 -0.62 5.75 -1.27
N TRP A 42 0.44 6.54 -1.11
CA TRP A 42 1.47 6.32 -0.11
C TRP A 42 1.65 7.58 0.73
N LEU A 43 1.40 7.46 2.02
CA LEU A 43 1.69 8.48 3.04
C LEU A 43 2.99 8.11 3.76
N PRO A 44 4.12 8.79 3.50
CA PRO A 44 5.37 8.51 4.18
C PRO A 44 5.26 8.70 5.70
N ALA A 45 6.01 7.93 6.47
CA ALA A 45 6.08 8.14 7.91
C ALA A 45 6.57 9.56 8.26
N GLY A 46 5.99 10.14 9.32
CA GLY A 46 6.25 11.53 9.71
C GLY A 46 5.51 12.57 8.87
N ASN A 47 4.84 12.17 7.78
CA ASN A 47 4.00 13.06 6.99
C ASN A 47 2.52 12.87 7.36
N SER A 48 1.79 13.97 7.47
CA SER A 48 0.35 13.98 7.79
C SER A 48 -0.50 14.74 6.77
N VAL A 49 0.14 15.42 5.80
CA VAL A 49 -0.55 16.32 4.86
C VAL A 49 -0.40 15.83 3.43
N ASN A 50 0.82 15.51 2.99
CA ASN A 50 1.10 15.20 1.60
C ASN A 50 1.27 13.69 1.39
N LYS A 51 0.61 13.17 0.36
CA LYS A 51 0.68 11.77 -0.06
C LYS A 51 1.08 11.66 -1.53
N HIS A 52 1.73 10.56 -1.89
CA HIS A 52 1.95 10.18 -3.28
C HIS A 52 0.75 9.38 -3.77
N ARG A 53 0.36 9.54 -5.04
CA ARG A 53 -0.80 8.85 -5.61
C ARG A 53 -0.45 8.27 -6.98
N LEU A 54 -0.86 7.03 -7.20
CA LEU A 54 -0.78 6.37 -8.51
C LEU A 54 -2.15 5.83 -8.89
N SER A 55 -2.52 5.98 -10.16
CA SER A 55 -3.59 5.15 -10.74
C SER A 55 -3.15 3.69 -10.73
N TRP A 56 -4.11 2.77 -10.81
CA TRP A 56 -3.80 1.33 -10.86
C TRP A 56 -2.90 0.95 -12.04
N ALA A 57 -3.08 1.58 -13.20
CA ALA A 57 -2.23 1.35 -14.37
C ALA A 57 -0.77 1.77 -14.11
N LYS A 58 -0.56 2.93 -13.47
CA LYS A 58 0.79 3.40 -13.14
C LYS A 58 1.43 2.61 -12.00
N PHE A 59 0.64 2.11 -11.06
CA PHE A 59 1.13 1.19 -10.04
C PHE A 59 1.60 -0.13 -10.67
N ALA A 60 0.83 -0.72 -11.60
CA ALA A 60 1.23 -1.94 -12.30
C ALA A 60 2.54 -1.75 -13.07
N GLU A 61 2.62 -0.67 -13.86
CA GLU A 61 3.85 -0.30 -14.57
C GLU A 61 5.05 -0.15 -13.62
N LEU A 62 4.88 0.54 -12.49
CA LEU A 62 5.93 0.70 -11.49
C LEU A 62 6.40 -0.65 -10.92
N MET A 63 5.46 -1.54 -10.59
CA MET A 63 5.77 -2.86 -10.04
C MET A 63 6.49 -3.75 -11.06
N GLU A 64 6.13 -3.67 -12.34
CA GLU A 64 6.80 -4.40 -13.41
C GLU A 64 8.21 -3.88 -13.69
N GLN A 65 8.43 -2.56 -13.57
CA GLN A 65 9.73 -1.93 -13.81
C GLN A 65 10.71 -2.07 -12.63
N GLN A 66 10.22 -1.90 -11.40
CA GLN A 66 11.07 -1.81 -10.20
C GLN A 66 11.02 -3.09 -9.35
N GLY A 67 9.96 -3.88 -9.49
CA GLY A 67 9.78 -5.11 -8.75
C GLY A 67 10.70 -6.21 -9.26
N LYS A 68 11.21 -7.03 -8.35
CA LYS A 68 11.92 -8.25 -8.72
C LYS A 68 10.92 -9.31 -9.17
N ASN A 69 11.10 -9.86 -10.37
CA ASN A 69 10.32 -11.00 -10.84
C ASN A 69 10.57 -12.21 -9.92
N THR A 70 9.52 -12.71 -9.28
CA THR A 70 9.58 -13.84 -8.35
C THR A 70 8.48 -14.84 -8.68
N LYS A 71 8.75 -16.14 -8.50
CA LYS A 71 7.77 -17.19 -8.77
C LYS A 71 6.67 -17.18 -7.71
N VAL A 72 5.41 -17.26 -8.13
CA VAL A 72 4.28 -17.50 -7.24
C VAL A 72 4.46 -18.85 -6.58
N LYS A 73 4.44 -18.90 -5.24
CA LYS A 73 4.37 -20.16 -4.50
C LYS A 73 2.92 -20.66 -4.59
N LYS A 74 2.72 -21.84 -5.18
CA LYS A 74 1.43 -22.54 -5.18
C LYS A 74 1.09 -23.03 -3.78
#